data_AF-A0A484Z6S3-F1
#
_entry.id   AF-A0A484Z6S3-F1
#
_cell.length_a   1.000
_cell.length_b   1.000
_cell.length_c   1.000
_cell.angle_alpha   90.00
_cell.angle_beta   90.00
_cell.angle_gamma   90.00
#
_symmetry.space_group_name_H-M   'P 1'
#
loop_
_entity.id
_entity.type
_entity.pdbx_description
1 polymer ?
#
loop_
_entity_poly.entity_id
_entity_poly.type
_entity_poly.pdbx_seq_one_letter_code
_entity_poly.pdbx_strand_id
1 'polypeptide(L)'
;MTKRTLLSVLVAGACIAPFMAQATMLQETSSEPYTIKASDLAKKEQELTNFPLMQSVKATIRTLDNSLVEQIEPGKATNPANVKRVESILKESDWEYLFPLRAKEYSYSNFLKAVGKFPALCDTYNDGRDSDAICRKELATMFAHFAQETGGHESWRPEAEWRQALVYVREMGWSEGQKGGYNGECNPDVWQGQTLAVR
;
A
#
# COMPACT_ATOMS: atom_id res chain seq x y z
N MET A 1 9.14 -82.19 -17.49
CA MET A 1 7.98 -82.21 -16.58
C MET A 1 7.48 -80.78 -16.43
N THR A 2 6.44 -80.32 -17.14
CA THR A 2 4.99 -80.31 -16.75
C THR A 2 4.79 -79.63 -15.38
N LYS A 3 3.95 -78.61 -15.15
CA LYS A 3 2.70 -78.14 -15.78
C LYS A 3 2.49 -76.64 -15.55
N ARG A 4 1.75 -76.04 -16.47
CA ARG A 4 1.01 -74.78 -16.32
C ARG A 4 -0.05 -74.92 -15.22
N THR A 5 -0.29 -73.83 -14.47
CA THR A 5 -1.57 -73.64 -13.77
C THR A 5 -2.06 -72.23 -14.07
N LEU A 6 -3.19 -72.16 -14.78
CA LEU A 6 -4.04 -70.99 -14.92
C LEU A 6 -4.85 -70.82 -13.64
N LEU A 7 -5.00 -69.59 -13.17
CA LEU A 7 -6.15 -69.17 -12.39
C LEU A 7 -6.55 -67.77 -12.85
N SER A 8 -7.56 -67.75 -13.68
CA SER A 8 -8.32 -66.57 -14.07
C SER A 8 -9.20 -66.15 -12.90
N VAL A 9 -9.16 -64.88 -12.53
CA VAL A 9 -10.29 -64.21 -11.88
C VAL A 9 -10.56 -62.94 -12.68
N LEU A 10 -11.68 -62.96 -13.40
CA LEU A 10 -12.32 -61.79 -13.98
C LEU A 10 -13.06 -61.05 -12.86
N VAL A 11 -12.66 -59.82 -12.57
CA VAL A 11 -13.58 -58.83 -11.97
C VAL A 11 -13.63 -57.65 -12.92
N ALA A 12 -14.82 -57.46 -13.48
CA ALA A 12 -15.19 -56.28 -14.24
C ALA A 12 -15.07 -55.04 -13.36
N GLY A 13 -14.24 -54.08 -13.78
CA GLY A 13 -14.16 -52.75 -13.21
C GLY A 13 -14.09 -51.78 -14.38
N ALA A 14 -15.20 -51.09 -14.63
CA ALA A 14 -15.33 -50.07 -15.65
C ALA A 14 -14.17 -49.08 -15.56
N CYS A 15 -13.44 -48.89 -16.67
CA CYS A 15 -12.49 -47.81 -16.83
C CYS A 15 -13.25 -46.48 -16.83
N ILE A 16 -13.51 -45.93 -15.65
CA ILE A 16 -13.78 -44.50 -15.53
C ILE A 16 -12.41 -43.85 -15.61
N ALA A 17 -12.05 -43.42 -16.81
CA ALA A 17 -10.90 -42.53 -16.99
C ALA A 17 -11.11 -41.33 -16.06
N PRO A 18 -10.17 -40.99 -15.17
CA PRO A 18 -10.22 -39.72 -14.50
C PRO A 18 -10.16 -38.66 -15.60
N PHE A 19 -11.24 -37.89 -15.72
CA PHE A 19 -11.25 -36.61 -16.42
C PHE A 19 -10.14 -35.79 -15.74
N MET A 20 -8.93 -35.82 -16.31
CA MET A 20 -7.92 -34.85 -15.98
C MET A 20 -8.54 -33.53 -16.41
N ALA A 21 -9.05 -32.76 -15.44
CA ALA A 21 -9.36 -31.38 -15.63
C ALA A 21 -8.07 -30.73 -16.13
N GLN A 22 -8.01 -30.56 -17.45
CA GLN A 22 -7.00 -29.82 -18.15
C GLN A 22 -7.04 -28.40 -17.60
N ALA A 23 -6.16 -28.11 -16.65
CA ALA A 23 -5.71 -26.75 -16.36
C ALA A 23 -4.89 -26.27 -17.56
N THR A 24 -5.56 -26.11 -18.70
CA THR A 24 -4.98 -25.69 -19.97
C THR A 24 -5.76 -24.50 -20.49
N MET A 25 -5.91 -23.44 -19.68
CA MET A 25 -6.38 -22.13 -20.17
C MET A 25 -5.90 -21.02 -19.24
N LEU A 26 -4.59 -20.76 -19.20
CA LEU A 26 -4.00 -19.41 -19.19
C LEU A 26 -2.57 -19.55 -19.71
N GLN A 27 -2.47 -20.02 -20.95
CA GLN A 27 -1.22 -19.90 -21.69
C GLN A 27 -1.16 -18.44 -22.13
N GLU A 28 -0.17 -17.69 -21.65
CA GLU A 28 0.14 -16.34 -22.12
C GLU A 28 0.44 -16.45 -23.62
N THR A 29 -0.59 -16.27 -24.45
CA THR A 29 -0.45 -16.25 -25.89
C THR A 29 0.27 -14.97 -26.23
N SER A 30 1.61 -15.04 -26.31
CA SER A 30 2.50 -14.04 -26.91
C SER A 30 1.88 -12.65 -27.01
N SER A 31 1.94 -11.87 -25.93
CA SER A 31 1.57 -10.46 -26.04
C SER A 31 2.61 -9.79 -26.94
N GLU A 32 2.29 -9.60 -28.22
CA GLU A 32 3.08 -8.74 -29.10
C GLU A 32 3.28 -7.39 -28.39
N PRO A 33 4.52 -6.87 -28.30
CA PRO A 33 4.77 -5.58 -27.69
C PRO A 33 3.95 -4.51 -28.41
N TYR A 34 2.92 -3.99 -27.74
CA TYR A 34 2.08 -2.93 -28.30
C TYR A 34 2.64 -1.56 -27.90
N THR A 35 2.76 -0.66 -28.87
CA THR A 35 3.24 0.70 -28.63
C THR A 35 2.06 1.61 -28.34
N ILE A 36 1.99 2.18 -27.14
CA ILE A 36 1.02 3.23 -26.80
C ILE A 36 1.70 4.59 -26.93
N LYS A 37 1.08 5.54 -27.62
CA LYS A 37 1.59 6.92 -27.64
C LYS A 37 1.27 7.60 -26.31
N ALA A 38 2.24 8.31 -25.75
CA ALA A 38 2.02 9.13 -24.56
C ALA A 38 0.89 10.16 -24.76
N SER A 39 0.71 10.68 -25.98
CA SER A 39 -0.39 11.57 -26.34
C SER A 39 -1.77 10.92 -26.14
N ASP A 40 -1.89 9.64 -26.48
CA ASP A 40 -3.17 8.92 -26.41
C ASP A 40 -3.52 8.61 -24.95
N LEU A 41 -2.51 8.28 -24.13
CA LEU A 41 -2.67 8.15 -22.67
C LEU A 41 -3.08 9.47 -22.03
N ALA A 42 -2.40 10.57 -22.35
CA ALA A 42 -2.73 11.89 -21.80
C ALA A 42 -4.15 12.33 -22.17
N LYS A 43 -4.55 12.11 -23.43
CA LYS A 43 -5.91 12.39 -23.89
C LYS A 43 -6.92 11.53 -23.13
N LYS A 44 -6.66 10.23 -22.97
CA LYS A 44 -7.57 9.31 -22.29
C LYS A 44 -7.70 9.64 -20.81
N GLU A 45 -6.59 9.96 -20.15
CA GLU A 45 -6.59 10.43 -18.78
C GLU A 45 -7.43 11.70 -18.67
N GLN A 46 -7.26 12.68 -19.56
CA GLN A 46 -8.05 13.90 -19.54
C GLN A 46 -9.55 13.59 -19.70
N GLU A 47 -9.93 12.76 -20.67
CA GLU A 47 -11.33 12.34 -20.88
C GLU A 47 -11.93 11.70 -19.61
N LEU A 48 -11.16 10.85 -18.92
CA LEU A 48 -11.62 10.11 -17.74
C LEU A 48 -11.46 10.89 -16.43
N THR A 49 -10.80 12.04 -16.43
CA THR A 49 -10.51 12.80 -15.19
C THR A 49 -11.02 14.24 -15.21
N ASN A 50 -11.66 14.68 -16.28
CA ASN A 50 -12.17 16.03 -16.42
C ASN A 50 -13.55 16.21 -15.75
N PHE A 51 -13.61 15.98 -14.44
CA PHE A 51 -14.79 16.27 -13.62
C PHE A 51 -14.40 16.77 -12.22
N PRO A 52 -15.26 17.54 -11.52
CA PRO A 52 -14.87 18.29 -10.33
C PRO A 52 -14.28 17.44 -9.18
N LEU A 53 -14.84 16.26 -8.95
CA LEU A 53 -14.34 15.35 -7.93
C LEU A 53 -12.90 14.89 -8.25
N MET A 54 -12.61 14.52 -9.50
CA MET A 54 -11.26 14.08 -9.85
C MET A 54 -10.25 15.22 -9.86
N GLN A 55 -10.67 16.45 -10.19
CA GLN A 55 -9.82 17.62 -10.00
C GLN A 55 -9.45 17.80 -8.51
N SER A 56 -10.40 17.58 -7.60
CA SER A 56 -10.15 17.62 -6.16
C SER A 56 -9.21 16.50 -5.70
N VAL A 57 -9.40 15.27 -6.18
CA VAL A 57 -8.51 14.13 -5.91
C VAL A 57 -7.09 14.42 -6.40
N LYS A 58 -6.93 14.90 -7.64
CA LYS A 58 -5.63 15.29 -8.22
C LYS A 58 -4.96 16.38 -7.38
N ALA A 59 -5.73 17.35 -6.88
CA ALA A 59 -5.20 18.35 -5.97
C ALA A 59 -4.69 17.71 -4.67
N THR A 60 -5.38 16.72 -4.10
CA THR A 60 -4.95 16.07 -2.84
C THR A 60 -3.71 15.19 -2.99
N ILE A 61 -3.45 14.61 -4.17
CA ILE A 61 -2.30 13.71 -4.40
C ILE A 61 -1.13 14.40 -5.11
N ARG A 62 -1.21 15.71 -5.33
CA ARG A 62 -0.14 16.47 -5.99
C ARG A 62 1.16 16.32 -5.21
N THR A 63 2.29 16.34 -5.93
CA THR A 63 3.60 16.17 -5.31
C THR A 63 4.53 17.34 -5.56
N LEU A 64 5.44 17.56 -4.61
CA LEU A 64 6.59 18.45 -4.77
C LEU A 64 7.72 17.75 -5.51
N ASP A 65 8.51 18.49 -6.29
CA ASP A 65 9.68 17.97 -6.98
C ASP A 65 10.72 17.38 -6.01
N ASN A 66 11.32 16.25 -6.38
CA ASN A 66 12.28 15.55 -5.52
C ASN A 66 13.48 16.42 -5.17
N SER A 67 13.94 17.28 -6.09
CA SER A 67 15.06 18.20 -5.84
C SER A 67 14.75 19.22 -4.74
N LEU A 68 13.48 19.59 -4.55
CA LEU A 68 13.05 20.47 -3.47
C LEU A 68 12.81 19.69 -2.18
N VAL A 69 12.27 18.46 -2.28
CA VAL A 69 12.07 17.57 -1.13
C VAL A 69 13.39 17.26 -0.45
N GLU A 70 14.46 16.97 -1.20
CA GLU A 70 15.78 16.69 -0.61
C GLU A 70 16.43 17.88 0.10
N GLN A 71 15.90 19.09 -0.09
CA GLN A 71 16.38 20.29 0.61
C GLN A 71 15.66 20.54 1.93
N ILE A 72 14.62 19.77 2.26
CA ILE A 72 13.86 19.89 3.50
C ILE A 72 14.71 19.35 4.64
N GLU A 73 14.88 20.18 5.68
CA GLU A 73 15.53 19.80 6.92
C GLU A 73 14.80 20.45 8.11
N PRO A 74 14.84 19.85 9.32
CA PRO A 74 14.22 20.43 10.50
C PRO A 74 14.64 21.88 10.77
N GLY A 75 13.66 22.74 11.06
CA GLY A 75 13.82 24.15 11.41
C GLY A 75 14.22 25.08 10.25
N LYS A 76 14.32 24.57 9.01
CA LYS A 76 14.83 25.38 7.90
C LYS A 76 13.82 26.43 7.47
N ALA A 77 14.27 27.70 7.43
CA ALA A 77 13.42 28.83 7.04
C ALA A 77 12.85 28.73 5.61
N THR A 78 13.47 27.95 4.73
CA THR A 78 13.00 27.71 3.36
C THR A 78 12.05 26.51 3.23
N ASN A 79 11.68 25.85 4.34
CA ASN A 79 10.74 24.74 4.29
C ASN A 79 9.39 25.17 3.68
N PRO A 80 8.72 24.27 2.93
CA PRO A 80 7.36 24.48 2.46
C PRO A 80 6.39 24.82 3.60
N ALA A 81 5.29 25.51 3.29
CA ALA A 81 4.34 25.98 4.29
C ALA A 81 3.72 24.84 5.12
N ASN A 82 3.39 23.71 4.48
CA ASN A 82 2.83 22.56 5.17
C ASN A 82 3.84 21.89 6.12
N VAL A 83 5.11 21.80 5.72
CA VAL A 83 6.21 21.33 6.59
C VAL A 83 6.35 22.25 7.81
N LYS A 84 6.41 23.56 7.60
CA LYS A 84 6.47 24.54 8.70
C LYS A 84 5.28 24.43 9.66
N ARG A 85 4.07 24.19 9.13
CA ARG A 85 2.88 23.95 9.96
C ARG A 85 3.06 22.70 10.82
N VAL A 86 3.51 21.59 10.23
CA VAL A 86 3.81 20.36 10.98
C VAL A 86 4.86 20.62 12.07
N GLU A 87 5.95 21.31 11.76
CA GLU A 87 7.01 21.63 12.74
C GLU A 87 6.50 22.50 13.91
N SER A 88 5.48 23.33 13.67
CA SER A 88 4.84 24.13 14.74
C SER A 88 3.92 23.31 15.65
N ILE A 89 3.44 22.17 15.17
CA ILE A 89 2.50 21.28 15.87
C ILE A 89 3.23 20.13 16.57
N LEU A 90 4.21 19.54 15.89
CA LEU A 90 4.95 18.36 16.29
C LEU A 90 6.44 18.68 16.18
N LYS A 91 7.10 18.84 17.33
CA LYS A 91 8.55 19.05 17.37
C LYS A 91 9.27 17.70 17.27
N GLU A 92 10.56 17.74 16.99
CA GLU A 92 11.40 16.53 17.00
C GLU A 92 11.36 15.83 18.37
N SER A 93 11.32 16.57 19.47
CA SER A 93 11.15 15.98 20.81
C SER A 93 9.81 15.29 21.03
N ASP A 94 8.74 15.81 20.42
CA ASP A 94 7.43 15.14 20.42
C ASP A 94 7.47 13.86 19.58
N TRP A 95 8.16 13.87 18.44
CA TRP A 95 8.40 12.68 17.61
C TRP A 95 9.15 11.59 18.40
N GLU A 96 10.23 11.94 19.09
CA GLU A 96 10.97 11.01 19.96
C GLU A 96 10.09 10.46 21.09
N TYR A 97 9.25 11.30 21.67
CA TYR A 97 8.32 10.88 22.70
C TYR A 97 7.22 9.97 22.15
N LEU A 98 6.62 10.28 21.01
CA LEU A 98 5.53 9.49 20.45
C LEU A 98 6.00 8.14 19.93
N PHE A 99 7.23 8.08 19.38
CA PHE A 99 7.75 6.91 18.68
C PHE A 99 9.12 6.44 19.22
N PRO A 100 9.21 6.08 20.52
CA PRO A 100 10.46 5.70 21.16
C PRO A 100 11.05 4.38 20.63
N LEU A 101 10.21 3.48 20.11
CA LEU A 101 10.63 2.14 19.64
C LEU A 101 10.78 2.05 18.12
N ARG A 102 10.60 3.16 17.39
CA ARG A 102 10.60 3.16 15.94
C ARG A 102 11.90 2.61 15.34
N ALA A 103 11.79 1.99 14.18
CA ALA A 103 12.96 1.64 13.40
C ALA A 103 13.75 2.90 12.98
N LYS A 104 15.07 2.79 12.86
CA LYS A 104 15.98 3.91 12.54
C LYS A 104 15.66 4.58 11.20
N GLU A 105 15.03 3.84 10.29
CA GLU A 105 14.59 4.30 8.97
C GLU A 105 13.50 5.40 9.10
N TYR A 106 12.70 5.34 10.18
CA TYR A 106 11.69 6.34 10.53
C TYR A 106 12.31 7.50 11.32
N SER A 107 13.03 8.37 10.62
CA SER A 107 13.57 9.60 11.19
C SER A 107 12.60 10.78 11.08
N TYR A 108 12.69 11.75 11.99
CA TYR A 108 11.91 12.98 11.93
C TYR A 108 12.18 13.78 10.66
N SER A 109 13.44 13.84 10.20
CA SER A 109 13.79 14.48 8.90
C SER A 109 13.11 13.77 7.72
N ASN A 110 13.12 12.44 7.66
CA ASN A 110 12.43 11.70 6.59
C ASN A 110 10.91 11.89 6.65
N PHE A 111 10.34 12.00 7.85
CA PHE A 111 8.93 12.34 8.03
C PHE A 111 8.62 13.74 7.46
N LEU A 112 9.43 14.76 7.76
CA LEU A 112 9.24 16.10 7.19
C LEU A 112 9.41 16.12 5.67
N LYS A 113 10.35 15.34 5.12
CA LYS A 113 10.49 15.16 3.66
C LYS A 113 9.24 14.53 3.05
N ALA A 114 8.66 13.51 3.69
CA ALA A 114 7.41 12.90 3.24
C ALA A 114 6.23 13.88 3.31
N VAL A 115 6.13 14.69 4.37
CA VAL A 115 5.14 15.78 4.46
C VAL A 115 5.31 16.77 3.30
N GLY A 116 6.54 17.24 3.06
CA GLY A 116 6.80 18.17 1.97
C GLY A 116 6.56 17.59 0.58
N LYS A 117 6.74 16.27 0.40
CA LYS A 117 6.46 15.58 -0.86
C LYS A 117 4.99 15.70 -1.25
N PHE A 118 4.06 15.78 -0.29
CA PHE A 118 2.63 15.90 -0.53
C PHE A 118 2.08 17.22 0.05
N PRO A 119 2.11 18.34 -0.70
CA PRO A 119 1.72 19.65 -0.19
C PRO A 119 0.27 19.78 0.31
N ALA A 120 -0.60 18.83 -0.04
CA ALA A 120 -1.98 18.79 0.45
C ALA A 120 -2.10 18.32 1.92
N LEU A 121 -1.13 17.54 2.40
CA LEU A 121 -1.05 17.10 3.79
C LEU A 121 -0.73 18.33 4.65
N CYS A 122 -1.59 18.64 5.62
CA CYS A 122 -1.51 19.86 6.43
C CYS A 122 -1.45 21.14 5.58
N ASP A 123 -2.27 21.25 4.54
CA ASP A 123 -2.36 22.43 3.67
C ASP A 123 -3.08 23.62 4.34
N THR A 124 -3.01 24.79 3.70
CA THR A 124 -3.69 26.01 4.14
C THR A 124 -5.07 26.12 3.49
N TYR A 125 -6.09 26.25 4.33
CA TYR A 125 -7.47 26.49 3.90
C TYR A 125 -7.83 27.96 4.03
N ASN A 126 -8.33 28.54 2.94
CA ASN A 126 -8.71 29.97 2.86
C ASN A 126 -10.24 30.17 2.87
N ASP A 127 -11.00 29.12 3.20
CA ASP A 127 -12.47 29.08 3.17
C ASP A 127 -13.10 29.17 4.57
N GLY A 128 -12.34 29.64 5.56
CA GLY A 128 -12.78 29.79 6.95
C GLY A 128 -12.55 28.55 7.82
N ARG A 129 -12.03 27.45 7.27
CA ARG A 129 -11.58 26.30 8.06
C ARG A 129 -10.29 26.58 8.83
N ASP A 130 -10.20 26.02 10.03
CA ASP A 130 -8.99 26.08 10.85
C ASP A 130 -7.95 25.05 10.33
N SER A 131 -6.92 25.56 9.65
CA SER A 131 -5.87 24.73 9.05
C SER A 131 -5.05 23.98 10.08
N ASP A 132 -4.84 24.56 11.26
CA ASP A 132 -3.98 23.98 12.29
C ASP A 132 -4.76 22.91 13.06
N ALA A 133 -6.04 23.14 13.35
CA ALA A 133 -6.91 22.11 13.92
C ALA A 133 -7.08 20.91 12.99
N ILE A 134 -7.25 21.16 11.68
CA ILE A 134 -7.32 20.09 10.68
C ILE A 134 -6.00 19.33 10.61
N CYS A 135 -4.86 20.02 10.53
CA CYS A 135 -3.56 19.36 10.50
C CYS A 135 -3.31 18.51 11.75
N ARG A 136 -3.67 19.00 12.95
CA ARG A 136 -3.59 18.19 14.19
C ARG A 136 -4.41 16.91 14.09
N LYS A 137 -5.63 16.99 13.55
CA LYS A 137 -6.51 15.82 13.37
C LYS A 137 -5.96 14.86 12.31
N GLU A 138 -5.44 15.38 11.22
CA GLU A 138 -4.82 14.61 10.14
C GLU A 138 -3.59 13.83 10.66
N LEU A 139 -2.68 14.51 11.36
CA LEU A 139 -1.52 13.89 12.00
C LEU A 139 -1.92 12.83 13.02
N ALA A 140 -2.88 13.12 13.91
CA ALA A 140 -3.35 12.16 14.91
C ALA A 140 -3.94 10.90 14.26
N THR A 141 -4.73 11.08 13.19
CA THR A 141 -5.32 9.96 12.44
C THR A 141 -4.23 9.13 11.77
N MET A 142 -3.29 9.78 11.09
CA MET A 142 -2.16 9.11 10.45
C MET A 142 -1.32 8.31 11.46
N PHE A 143 -1.02 8.87 12.63
CA PHE A 143 -0.22 8.21 13.67
C PHE A 143 -0.95 7.04 14.32
N ALA A 144 -2.28 7.13 14.50
CA ALA A 144 -3.08 6.01 14.94
C ALA A 144 -3.03 4.84 13.94
N HIS A 145 -3.08 5.12 12.63
CA HIS A 145 -2.90 4.11 11.60
C HIS A 145 -1.47 3.57 11.57
N PHE A 146 -0.43 4.39 11.78
CA PHE A 146 0.94 3.89 11.92
C PHE A 146 1.07 2.89 13.07
N ALA A 147 0.42 3.17 14.21
CA ALA A 147 0.41 2.25 15.34
C ALA A 147 -0.24 0.91 14.95
N GLN A 148 -1.41 0.93 14.32
CA GLN A 148 -2.09 -0.31 13.93
C GLN A 148 -1.30 -1.12 12.88
N GLU A 149 -0.76 -0.47 11.85
CA GLU A 149 -0.15 -1.15 10.70
C GLU A 149 1.30 -1.60 10.94
N THR A 150 2.07 -0.82 11.72
CA THR A 150 3.52 -1.03 11.86
C THR A 150 3.97 -1.11 13.32
N GLY A 151 3.02 -1.15 14.25
CA GLY A 151 3.32 -1.14 15.68
C GLY A 151 3.76 -2.48 16.24
N GLY A 152 4.47 -2.43 17.37
CA GLY A 152 4.89 -3.62 18.12
C GLY A 152 3.71 -4.39 18.73
N HIS A 153 2.73 -3.68 19.29
CA HIS A 153 1.56 -4.23 20.00
C HIS A 153 1.96 -5.20 21.13
N GLU A 154 3.04 -4.88 21.84
CA GLU A 154 3.62 -5.68 22.91
C GLU A 154 3.18 -5.13 24.28
N SER A 155 2.12 -5.72 24.84
CA SER A 155 1.53 -5.31 26.13
C SER A 155 2.46 -5.39 27.35
N TRP A 156 3.58 -6.10 27.23
CA TRP A 156 4.54 -6.32 28.30
C TRP A 156 5.64 -5.26 28.37
N ARG A 157 5.73 -4.35 27.38
CA ARG A 157 6.73 -3.27 27.39
C ARG A 157 6.33 -2.13 28.33
N PRO A 158 7.30 -1.38 28.87
CA PRO A 158 7.00 -0.18 29.66
C PRO A 158 6.35 0.93 28.82
N GLU A 159 6.60 0.98 27.52
CA GLU A 159 5.93 1.88 26.59
C GLU A 159 4.50 1.42 26.32
N ALA A 160 3.54 2.32 26.50
CA ALA A 160 2.14 2.03 26.15
C ALA A 160 2.01 1.68 24.66
N GLU A 161 1.11 0.76 24.31
CA GLU A 161 0.93 0.24 22.93
C GLU A 161 0.76 1.33 21.87
N TRP A 162 0.06 2.42 22.18
CA TRP A 162 -0.12 3.56 21.27
C TRP A 162 1.17 4.34 20.97
N ARG A 163 2.24 4.12 21.76
CA ARG A 163 3.61 4.64 21.53
C ARG A 163 4.53 3.63 20.87
N GLN A 164 4.01 2.48 20.45
CA GLN A 164 4.81 1.43 19.83
C GLN A 164 4.67 1.44 18.30
N ALA A 165 4.20 2.52 17.69
CA ALA A 165 4.11 2.64 16.22
C ALA A 165 5.49 2.67 15.56
N LEU A 166 5.52 2.36 14.25
CA LEU A 166 6.72 2.45 13.39
C LEU A 166 7.86 1.49 13.81
N VAL A 167 7.54 0.40 14.50
CA VAL A 167 8.52 -0.63 14.90
C VAL A 167 8.95 -1.46 13.69
N TYR A 168 8.01 -1.82 12.83
CA TYR A 168 8.25 -2.70 11.69
C TYR A 168 8.26 -1.94 10.37
N VAL A 169 9.31 -2.16 9.57
CA VAL A 169 9.44 -1.64 8.20
C VAL A 169 8.90 -2.64 7.16
N ARG A 170 8.77 -3.91 7.55
CA ARG A 170 8.29 -5.00 6.71
C ARG A 170 7.21 -5.78 7.44
N GLU A 171 6.30 -6.37 6.66
CA GLU A 171 5.24 -7.21 7.19
C GLU A 171 5.79 -8.40 7.97
N MET A 172 5.28 -8.59 9.18
CA MET A 172 5.69 -9.72 10.02
C MET A 172 5.22 -11.05 9.42
N GLY A 173 6.08 -12.07 9.46
CA GLY A 173 5.75 -13.40 8.95
C GLY A 173 5.93 -13.58 7.44
N TRP A 174 6.34 -12.55 6.72
CA TRP A 174 6.60 -12.59 5.27
C TRP A 174 8.06 -12.29 4.96
N SER A 175 8.60 -13.00 3.96
CA SER A 175 9.89 -12.68 3.36
C SER A 175 9.70 -11.81 2.11
N GLU A 176 10.64 -10.90 1.87
CA GLU A 176 10.63 -10.07 0.68
C GLU A 176 10.68 -10.95 -0.60
N GLY A 177 9.74 -10.74 -1.52
CA GLY A 177 9.58 -11.56 -2.73
C GLY A 177 8.76 -12.84 -2.57
N GLN A 178 8.24 -13.14 -1.36
CA GLN A 178 7.35 -14.26 -1.12
C GLN A 178 6.00 -14.03 -1.83
N LYS A 179 5.57 -15.01 -2.65
CA LYS A 179 4.31 -14.94 -3.40
C LYS A 179 3.14 -15.51 -2.58
N GLY A 180 1.93 -15.04 -2.86
CA GLY A 180 0.70 -15.71 -2.42
C GLY A 180 0.09 -15.27 -1.08
N GLY A 181 0.46 -14.09 -0.54
CA GLY A 181 -0.13 -13.58 0.71
C GLY A 181 -1.48 -12.90 0.57
N TYR A 182 -1.72 -12.27 -0.57
CA TYR A 182 -2.92 -11.49 -0.86
C TYR A 182 -3.39 -11.83 -2.28
N ASN A 183 -4.09 -12.96 -2.41
CA ASN A 183 -4.72 -13.39 -3.66
C ASN A 183 -6.22 -13.64 -3.49
N GLY A 184 -6.76 -13.42 -2.29
CA GLY A 184 -8.16 -13.71 -1.98
C GLY A 184 -9.13 -12.77 -2.71
N GLU A 185 -8.69 -11.52 -2.91
CA GLU A 185 -9.35 -10.49 -3.68
C GLU A 185 -9.45 -10.79 -5.19
N CYS A 186 -8.59 -11.67 -5.70
CA CYS A 186 -8.62 -12.17 -7.08
C CYS A 186 -9.54 -13.38 -7.24
N ASN A 187 -10.13 -13.91 -6.15
CA ASN A 187 -11.04 -15.03 -6.21
C ASN A 187 -12.37 -14.60 -6.87
N PRO A 188 -12.76 -15.16 -8.03
CA PRO A 188 -14.01 -14.80 -8.69
C PRO A 188 -15.27 -15.19 -7.90
N ASP A 189 -15.14 -16.01 -6.86
CA ASP A 189 -16.24 -16.41 -5.99
C ASP A 189 -16.54 -15.37 -4.90
N VAL A 190 -15.65 -14.40 -4.68
CA VAL A 190 -15.89 -13.29 -3.73
C VAL A 190 -16.27 -12.02 -4.47
N TRP A 191 -16.97 -11.12 -3.78
CA TRP A 191 -17.48 -9.89 -4.38
C TRP A 191 -16.36 -9.01 -4.97
N GLN A 192 -15.16 -9.02 -4.37
CA GLN A 192 -14.00 -8.28 -4.89
C GLN A 192 -13.59 -8.79 -6.27
N GLY A 193 -13.44 -10.11 -6.43
CA GLY A 193 -13.07 -10.71 -7.71
C GLY A 193 -14.17 -10.51 -8.76
N GLN A 194 -15.44 -10.58 -8.37
CA GLN A 194 -16.55 -10.30 -9.29
C GLN A 194 -16.58 -8.85 -9.79
N THR A 195 -16.18 -7.91 -8.92
CA THR A 195 -16.23 -6.47 -9.23
C THR A 195 -15.00 -6.00 -10.02
N LEU A 196 -13.83 -6.57 -9.73
CA LEU A 196 -12.55 -6.14 -10.29
C LEU A 196 -12.06 -6.99 -11.47
N ALA A 197 -12.57 -8.22 -11.65
CA ALA A 197 -12.09 -9.10 -12.72
C ALA A 197 -12.56 -8.70 -14.13
N VAL A 198 -13.63 -7.91 -14.28
CA VAL A 198 -14.11 -7.51 -15.61
C VAL A 198 -14.83 -6.15 -15.57
N ARG A 199 -14.15 -5.11 -16.06
CA ARG A 199 -14.73 -4.11 -16.98
C ARG A 199 -13.67 -3.61 -17.95
#